data_AF-A0A4R1U2D6-F1
#
_entry.id   AF-A0A4R1U2D6-F1
#
_cell.length_a   1.000
_cell.length_b   1.000
_cell.length_c   1.000
_cell.angle_alpha   90.00
_cell.angle_beta   90.00
_cell.angle_gamma   90.00
#
_symmetry.space_group_name_H-M   'P 1'
#
loop_
_entity.id
_entity.type
_entity.pdbx_description
1 polymer ?
#
loop_
_entity_poly.entity_id
_entity_poly.type
_entity_poly.pdbx_seq_one_letter_code
_entity_poly.pdbx_strand_id
1 'polypeptide(L)'
;MTRDKDKPDQDDARTRQAKGSIQEAIGKIIGNAAIEQRGSQESEAGARQAKADEASKAGKGSKARTAKADKQIDTPIDRHGKD
;
A
#
# COMPACT_ATOMS: atom_id res chain seq x y z
N MET A 1 -15.68 -9.46 -22.32
CA MET A 1 -15.88 -8.89 -20.97
C MET A 1 -15.29 -9.86 -19.96
N THR A 2 -13.97 -9.83 -19.76
CA THR A 2 -13.28 -10.77 -18.86
C THR A 2 -13.18 -10.15 -17.47
N ARG A 3 -13.77 -10.86 -16.51
CA ARG A 3 -13.95 -10.50 -15.09
C ARG A 3 -12.67 -10.00 -14.43
N ASP A 4 -12.60 -8.70 -14.14
CA ASP A 4 -11.64 -8.07 -13.21
C ASP A 4 -11.96 -8.47 -11.76
N LYS A 5 -11.72 -9.72 -11.36
CA LYS A 5 -12.08 -10.24 -10.03
C LYS A 5 -10.91 -10.54 -9.08
N ASP A 6 -9.70 -10.05 -9.35
CA ASP A 6 -8.52 -10.41 -8.54
C ASP A 6 -7.61 -9.21 -8.23
N LYS A 7 -8.17 -8.10 -7.72
CA LYS A 7 -7.39 -7.19 -6.86
C LYS A 7 -7.70 -7.54 -5.40
N PRO A 8 -6.78 -8.18 -4.66
CA PRO A 8 -6.98 -8.43 -3.24
C PRO A 8 -6.96 -7.11 -2.45
N ASP A 9 -8.12 -6.83 -1.83
CA ASP A 9 -8.32 -6.58 -0.40
C ASP A 9 -7.77 -5.31 0.27
N GLN A 10 -7.18 -4.35 -0.44
CA GLN A 10 -6.79 -3.10 0.21
C GLN A 10 -8.00 -2.21 0.57
N ASP A 11 -9.02 -2.21 -0.31
CA ASP A 11 -10.31 -1.57 -0.04
C ASP A 11 -11.09 -2.29 1.05
N ASP A 12 -11.03 -3.63 1.11
CA ASP A 12 -11.72 -4.43 2.13
C ASP A 12 -11.15 -4.22 3.54
N ALA A 13 -9.83 -4.15 3.69
CA ALA A 13 -9.19 -3.90 4.98
C ALA A 13 -9.51 -2.50 5.53
N ARG A 14 -9.43 -1.46 4.67
CA ARG A 14 -9.82 -0.08 5.04
C ARG A 14 -11.32 0.02 5.31
N THR A 15 -12.15 -0.67 4.53
CA THR A 15 -13.60 -0.71 4.73
C THR A 15 -13.94 -1.37 6.06
N ARG A 16 -13.25 -2.45 6.43
CA ARG A 16 -13.42 -3.12 7.73
C ARG A 16 -13.02 -2.22 8.89
N GLN A 17 -11.91 -1.49 8.76
CA GLN A 17 -11.48 -0.51 9.75
C GLN A 17 -12.55 0.58 9.95
N ALA A 18 -13.04 1.17 8.85
CA ALA A 18 -14.05 2.21 8.88
C ALA A 18 -15.37 1.72 9.51
N LYS A 19 -15.82 0.51 9.13
CA LYS A 19 -17.01 -0.12 9.71
C LYS A 19 -16.89 -0.30 11.23
N GLY A 20 -15.75 -0.81 11.71
CA GLY A 20 -15.50 -0.95 13.13
C GLY A 20 -15.50 0.39 13.87
N SER A 21 -14.86 1.41 13.30
CA SER A 21 -14.82 2.75 13.90
C SER A 21 -16.21 3.40 14.01
N ILE A 22 -17.06 3.23 12.98
CA ILE A 22 -18.46 3.68 13.02
C ILE A 22 -19.23 2.93 14.10
N GLN A 23 -19.05 1.62 14.19
CA GLN A 23 -19.74 0.80 15.17
C GLN A 23 -19.32 1.14 16.61
N GLU A 24 -18.04 1.46 16.83
CA GLU A 24 -17.55 1.96 18.10
C GLU A 24 -18.23 3.29 18.49
N ALA A 25 -18.28 4.23 17.54
CA ALA A 25 -18.93 5.53 17.74
C ALA A 25 -20.43 5.37 18.04
N ILE A 26 -21.13 4.48 17.33
CA ILE A 26 -22.53 4.16 17.61
C ILE A 26 -22.68 3.61 19.03
N GLY A 27 -21.82 2.67 19.44
CA GLY A 27 -21.82 2.11 20.80
C GLY A 27 -21.68 3.19 21.88
N LYS A 28 -20.78 4.16 21.69
CA LYS A 28 -20.60 5.32 22.58
C LYS A 28 -21.81 6.25 22.60
N ILE A 29 -22.44 6.50 21.44
CA ILE A 29 -23.61 7.38 21.33
C ILE A 29 -24.82 6.79 22.05
N ILE A 30 -25.06 5.49 21.91
CA ILE A 30 -26.23 4.83 22.51
C ILE A 30 -25.97 4.23 23.91
N GLY A 31 -24.71 4.29 24.38
CA GLY A 31 -24.30 3.71 25.67
C GLY A 31 -24.29 2.17 25.69
N ASN A 32 -24.04 1.52 24.55
CA ASN A 32 -24.00 0.06 24.45
C ASN A 32 -22.55 -0.45 24.34
N ALA A 33 -22.03 -0.94 25.46
CA ALA A 33 -20.66 -1.46 25.58
C ALA A 33 -20.38 -2.67 24.67
N ALA A 34 -21.38 -3.50 24.34
CA ALA A 34 -21.18 -4.65 23.46
C ALA A 34 -20.93 -4.21 22.01
N ILE A 35 -21.62 -3.16 21.56
CA ILE A 35 -21.45 -2.58 20.22
C ILE A 35 -20.13 -1.79 20.15
N GLU A 36 -19.80 -1.04 21.21
CA GLU A 36 -18.52 -0.34 21.32
C GLU A 36 -17.33 -1.30 21.18
N GLN A 37 -17.28 -2.34 22.02
CA GLN A 37 -16.19 -3.32 22.01
C GLN A 37 -16.09 -4.10 20.70
N ARG A 38 -17.23 -4.41 20.06
CA ARG A 38 -17.24 -5.04 18.74
C ARG A 38 -16.67 -4.12 17.68
N GLY A 39 -17.04 -2.84 17.72
CA GLY A 39 -16.51 -1.82 16.82
C GLY A 39 -15.00 -1.64 16.97
N SER A 40 -14.49 -1.53 18.19
CA SER A 40 -13.04 -1.42 18.44
C SER A 40 -12.27 -2.63 17.90
N GLN A 41 -12.79 -3.84 18.10
CA GLN A 41 -12.16 -5.06 17.60
C GLN A 41 -12.16 -5.14 16.06
N GLU A 42 -13.28 -4.79 15.40
CA GLU A 42 -13.35 -4.78 13.94
C GLU A 42 -12.46 -3.68 13.34
N SER A 43 -12.39 -2.51 14.00
CA SER A 43 -11.54 -1.40 13.60
C SER A 43 -10.06 -1.81 13.63
N GLU A 44 -9.64 -2.40 14.75
CA GLU A 44 -8.26 -2.84 14.94
C GLU A 44 -7.88 -3.99 14.00
N ALA A 45 -8.78 -4.96 13.79
CA ALA A 45 -8.56 -6.04 12.83
C ALA A 45 -8.36 -5.50 11.41
N GLY A 46 -9.18 -4.53 10.99
CA GLY A 46 -9.04 -3.84 9.70
C GLY A 46 -7.71 -3.09 9.58
N ALA A 47 -7.33 -2.35 10.62
CA ALA A 47 -6.06 -1.62 10.65
C ALA A 47 -4.83 -2.55 10.59
N ARG A 48 -4.88 -3.70 11.29
CA ARG A 48 -3.83 -4.72 11.24
C ARG A 48 -3.73 -5.35 9.86
N GLN A 49 -4.86 -5.68 9.22
CA GLN A 49 -4.88 -6.20 7.85
C GLN A 49 -4.33 -5.18 6.85
N ALA A 50 -4.72 -3.90 6.97
CA ALA A 50 -4.23 -2.83 6.10
C ALA A 50 -2.72 -2.65 6.23
N LYS A 51 -2.18 -2.67 7.45
CA LYS A 51 -0.74 -2.61 7.70
C LYS A 51 0.00 -3.85 7.17
N ALA A 52 -0.58 -5.04 7.30
CA ALA A 52 0.01 -6.27 6.77
C ALA A 52 0.03 -6.28 5.23
N ASP A 53 -1.03 -5.78 4.58
CA ASP A 53 -1.08 -5.63 3.12
C ASP A 53 -0.06 -4.57 2.64
N GLU A 54 0.05 -3.45 3.35
CA GLU A 54 1.03 -2.39 3.05
C GLU A 54 2.48 -2.89 3.20
N ALA A 55 2.77 -3.66 4.25
CA ALA A 55 4.07 -4.30 4.44
C ALA A 55 4.38 -5.37 3.37
N SER A 56 3.36 -6.13 2.93
CA SER A 56 3.48 -7.10 1.84
C SER A 56 3.77 -6.44 0.49
N LYS A 57 3.23 -5.23 0.24
CA LYS A 57 3.53 -4.44 -0.96
C LYS A 57 4.90 -3.78 -0.92
N ALA A 58 5.37 -3.34 0.24
CA ALA A 58 6.72 -2.77 0.40
C ALA A 58 7.84 -3.79 0.07
N GLY A 59 7.60 -5.10 0.22
CA GLY A 59 8.54 -6.16 -0.16
C GLY A 59 8.62 -6.46 -1.67
N LYS A 60 7.66 -6.03 -2.49
CA LYS A 60 7.60 -6.28 -3.94
C LYS A 60 7.86 -5.04 -4.82
N GLY A 61 8.38 -3.95 -4.25
CA GLY A 61 8.69 -2.71 -4.96
C GLY A 61 10.18 -2.44 -5.23
N SER A 62 11.10 -3.16 -4.57
CA SER A 62 12.52 -2.75 -4.54
C SER A 62 13.47 -3.49 -5.50
N LYS A 63 12.97 -4.22 -6.50
CA LYS A 63 13.82 -4.83 -7.55
C LYS A 63 13.22 -4.69 -8.94
N ALA A 64 13.20 -3.48 -9.49
CA ALA A 64 13.28 -3.27 -10.95
C ALA A 64 13.35 -1.77 -11.27
N ARG A 65 14.53 -1.14 -11.07
CA ARG A 65 14.99 0.01 -11.87
C ARG A 65 16.43 0.39 -11.47
N THR A 66 17.38 -0.49 -11.75
CA THR A 66 18.81 -0.13 -11.79
C THR A 66 19.48 -0.91 -12.90
N ALA A 67 18.98 -0.73 -14.12
CA ALA A 67 19.63 -1.29 -15.30
C ALA A 67 19.25 -0.49 -16.53
N LYS A 68 19.55 0.80 -16.57
CA LYS A 68 19.88 1.50 -17.83
C LYS A 68 20.70 2.75 -17.51
N ALA A 69 21.65 2.98 -18.43
CA ALA A 69 22.50 4.16 -18.58
C ALA A 69 23.74 4.17 -17.70
N ASP A 70 24.78 3.47 -18.14
CA ASP A 70 26.13 4.05 -18.26
C ASP A 70 26.94 3.16 -19.20
N LYS A 71 26.59 3.20 -20.49
CA LYS A 71 27.52 2.78 -21.53
C LYS A 71 28.29 4.04 -21.90
N GLN A 72 29.36 4.31 -21.16
CA GLN A 72 30.36 5.32 -21.49
C GLN A 72 30.79 5.07 -22.93
N ILE A 73 30.44 6.01 -23.82
CA ILE A 73 30.99 6.05 -25.17
C ILE A 73 32.28 6.87 -25.02
N ASP A 74 33.39 6.16 -24.78
CA ASP A 74 34.73 6.70 -24.95
C ASP A 74 34.96 6.93 -26.45
N THR A 75 34.50 8.07 -26.97
CA THR A 75 34.96 8.57 -28.26
C THR A 75 36.24 9.37 -28.02
N PRO A 76 37.41 8.94 -28.52
CA PRO A 76 38.61 9.76 -28.43
C PRO A 76 38.41 11.02 -29.30
N ILE A 77 38.46 12.19 -28.66
CA ILE A 77 38.50 13.47 -29.36
C ILE A 77 39.91 13.60 -29.94
N ASP A 78 40.05 13.24 -31.21
CA ASP A 78 41.27 13.45 -31.98
C ASP A 78 41.47 14.96 -32.16
N ARG A 79 42.43 15.53 -31.41
CA ARG A 79 42.77 16.95 -31.45
C ARG A 79 43.88 17.15 -32.46
N HIS A 80 43.53 17.17 -33.75
CA HIS A 80 44.49 17.54 -34.80
C HIS A 80 44.46 19.06 -35.00
N GLY A 81 45.29 19.76 -34.22
CA GLY A 81 45.66 21.14 -34.48
C GLY A 81 46.48 21.21 -35.77
N LYS A 82 46.00 21.98 -36.74
CA LYS A 82 46.78 22.44 -37.89
C LYS A 82 47.83 23.41 -37.40
N ASP A 83 49.09 23.08 -37.62
CA ASP A 83 50.16 24.04 -37.87
C ASP A 83 50.71 23.77 -39.28
#